data_AF-A0A1A8YJX9-F1
#
_entry.id   AF-A0A1A8YJX9-F1
#
_cell.length_a   1.000
_cell.length_b   1.000
_cell.length_c   1.000
_cell.angle_alpha   90.00
_cell.angle_beta   90.00
_cell.angle_gamma   90.00
#
_symmetry.space_group_name_H-M   'P 1'
#
loop_
_entity.id
_entity.type
_entity.pdbx_description
1 polymer ?
#
loop_
_entity_poly.entity_id
_entity_poly.type
_entity_poly.pdbx_seq_one_letter_code
_entity_poly.pdbx_strand_id
1 'polypeptide(L)'
;MNGSGYYGEKVDMWSLGICLYALFYRMLPFTQRGSLILLFRDIGRGEIKYHTERNYFLSQITKKKKYSSSNGRLTNEDINFLKLFLKKNPAERLTAEEALVRNAIHTNTAAMHTSLPHARFN
;
A
#
# COMPACT_ATOMS: atom_id res chain seq x y z
N MET A 1 10.50 19.46 30.05
CA MET A 1 10.06 18.07 29.75
C MET A 1 9.97 17.95 28.23
N ASN A 2 10.91 17.23 27.60
CA ASN A 2 11.03 17.17 26.14
C ASN A 2 10.04 16.14 25.58
N GLY A 3 9.01 16.61 24.87
CA GLY A 3 7.99 15.78 24.19
C GLY A 3 8.48 15.13 22.89
N SER A 4 9.71 14.62 22.85
CA SER A 4 10.40 14.18 21.64
C SER A 4 10.55 12.65 21.56
N GLY A 5 9.44 11.93 21.39
CA GLY A 5 9.56 10.47 21.27
C GLY A 5 8.42 9.75 20.57
N TYR A 6 7.17 10.22 20.72
CA TYR A 6 6.02 9.54 20.15
C TYR A 6 5.41 10.33 18.99
N TYR A 7 5.75 9.93 17.77
CA TYR A 7 5.04 10.36 16.57
C TYR A 7 3.77 9.53 16.39
N GLY A 8 2.84 9.59 17.36
CA GLY A 8 1.66 8.71 17.40
C GLY A 8 0.91 8.64 16.09
N GLU A 9 0.60 9.81 15.52
CA GLU A 9 -0.01 9.92 14.19
C GLU A 9 0.78 9.16 13.12
N LYS A 10 2.11 9.33 13.05
CA LYS A 10 2.94 8.65 12.04
C LYS A 10 3.09 7.16 12.29
N VAL A 11 2.92 6.70 13.53
CA VAL A 11 2.87 5.28 13.90
C VAL A 11 1.55 4.66 13.44
N ASP A 12 0.44 5.36 13.64
CA ASP A 12 -0.89 4.94 13.17
C ASP A 12 -0.92 4.86 11.63
N MET A 13 -0.36 5.86 10.96
CA MET A 13 -0.26 5.87 9.49
C MET A 13 0.61 4.73 8.96
N TRP A 14 1.70 4.37 9.65
CA TRP A 14 2.50 3.21 9.25
C TRP A 14 1.74 1.90 9.45
N SER A 15 1.04 1.76 10.57
CA SER A 15 0.20 0.58 10.88
C SER A 15 -0.93 0.43 9.85
N LEU A 16 -1.57 1.52 9.45
CA LEU A 16 -2.54 1.56 8.37
C LEU A 16 -1.93 1.12 7.03
N GLY A 17 -0.68 1.52 6.75
CA GLY A 17 0.09 1.03 5.60
C GLY A 17 0.30 -0.50 5.62
N ILE A 18 0.56 -1.09 6.78
CA ILE A 18 0.68 -2.55 6.93
C ILE A 18 -0.65 -3.24 6.65
N CYS A 19 -1.76 -2.69 7.17
CA CYS A 19 -3.10 -3.19 6.86
C CYS A 19 -3.41 -3.09 5.36
N LEU A 20 -3.09 -1.97 4.72
CA LEU A 20 -3.28 -1.77 3.29
C LEU A 20 -2.45 -2.77 2.47
N TYR A 21 -1.20 -3.01 2.85
CA TYR A 21 -0.36 -4.06 2.26
C TYR A 21 -1.03 -5.43 2.38
N ALA A 22 -1.54 -5.77 3.57
CA ALA A 22 -2.24 -7.04 3.80
C ALA A 22 -3.49 -7.19 2.93
N LEU A 23 -4.25 -6.11 2.73
CA LEU A 23 -5.42 -6.11 1.84
C LEU A 23 -5.02 -6.28 0.37
N PHE A 24 -3.91 -5.66 -0.05
CA PHE A 24 -3.42 -5.74 -1.42
C PHE A 24 -2.87 -7.14 -1.75
N TYR A 25 -2.07 -7.71 -0.86
CA TYR A 25 -1.26 -8.90 -1.14
C TYR A 25 -1.72 -10.17 -0.43
N ARG A 26 -2.70 -10.08 0.49
CA ARG A 26 -3.17 -11.18 1.36
C ARG A 26 -2.04 -11.79 2.22
N MET A 27 -0.98 -11.01 2.45
CA MET A 27 0.21 -11.36 3.23
C MET A 27 0.77 -10.13 3.94
N LEU A 28 1.61 -10.33 4.95
CA LEU A 28 2.34 -9.26 5.61
C LEU A 28 3.67 -8.96 4.88
N PRO A 29 4.13 -7.69 4.87
CA PRO A 29 5.37 -7.31 4.20
C PRO A 29 6.63 -7.87 4.89
N PHE A 30 6.54 -8.14 6.20
CA PHE A 30 7.58 -8.78 7.00
C PHE A 30 7.00 -10.02 7.65
N THR A 31 7.65 -11.17 7.49
CA THR A 31 7.21 -12.43 8.11
C THR A 31 8.44 -13.24 8.52
N GLN A 32 8.55 -13.56 9.81
CA GLN A 32 9.58 -14.45 10.34
C GLN A 32 8.93 -15.47 11.27
N ARG A 33 9.03 -16.76 10.92
CA ARG A 33 8.43 -17.86 11.69
C ARG A 33 9.40 -18.29 12.78
N GLY A 34 9.31 -17.68 13.97
CA GLY A 34 10.03 -18.15 15.15
C GLY A 34 11.09 -17.22 15.73
N SER A 35 11.27 -16.00 15.20
CA SER A 35 12.14 -15.01 15.85
C SER A 35 11.63 -13.59 15.65
N LEU A 36 11.21 -12.98 16.76
CA LEU A 36 10.87 -11.54 16.80
C LEU A 36 12.11 -10.67 16.58
N ILE A 37 13.29 -11.12 16.98
CA ILE A 37 14.55 -10.40 16.75
C ILE A 37 14.81 -10.26 15.24
N LEU A 38 14.64 -11.35 14.47
CA LEU A 38 14.77 -11.30 13.02
C LEU A 38 13.67 -10.44 12.38
N LEU A 39 12.44 -10.51 12.90
CA LEU A 39 11.34 -9.66 12.44
C LEU A 39 11.65 -8.17 12.64
N PHE A 40 12.09 -7.77 13.83
CA PHE A 40 12.46 -6.38 14.13
C PHE A 40 13.66 -5.92 13.30
N ARG A 41 14.62 -6.80 13.03
CA ARG A 41 15.73 -6.51 12.12
C ARG A 41 15.22 -6.19 10.71
N ASP A 42 14.29 -6.99 10.19
CA ASP A 42 13.76 -6.80 8.83
C ASP A 42 12.90 -5.53 8.75
N ILE A 43 12.08 -5.25 9.77
CA ILE A 43 11.36 -3.97 9.92
C ILE A 43 12.35 -2.80 9.96
N GLY A 44 13.43 -2.93 10.74
CA GLY A 44 14.49 -1.92 10.87
C GLY A 44 15.27 -1.68 9.57
N ARG A 45 15.39 -2.69 8.69
CA ARG A 45 15.92 -2.52 7.33
C ARG A 45 14.95 -1.71 6.47
N GLY A 46 13.65 -2.02 6.55
CA GLY A 46 12.59 -1.31 5.83
C GLY A 46 12.50 -1.71 4.34
N GLU A 47 13.07 -2.87 3.98
CA GLU A 47 13.05 -3.39 2.62
C GLU A 47 11.74 -4.14 2.34
N ILE A 48 10.77 -3.43 1.77
CA ILE A 48 9.46 -4.00 1.41
C ILE A 48 9.43 -4.34 -0.08
N LYS A 49 8.98 -5.55 -0.39
CA LYS A 49 8.76 -6.00 -1.77
C LYS A 49 7.35 -5.64 -2.22
N TYR A 50 7.25 -4.95 -3.34
CA TYR A 50 5.98 -4.58 -3.97
C TYR A 50 5.84 -5.32 -5.29
N HIS A 51 4.72 -6.00 -5.48
CA HIS A 51 4.40 -6.73 -6.69
C HIS A 51 3.19 -6.09 -7.38
N THR A 52 3.13 -6.15 -8.70
CA THR A 52 1.91 -5.78 -9.45
C THR A 52 0.86 -6.89 -9.36
N GLU A 53 1.28 -8.15 -9.23
CA GLU A 53 0.38 -9.28 -9.02
C GLU A 53 -0.03 -9.38 -7.54
N ARG A 54 -1.32 -9.17 -7.24
CA ARG A 54 -1.84 -9.30 -5.85
C ARG A 54 -1.61 -10.69 -5.26
N ASN A 55 -1.71 -11.72 -6.09
CA ASN A 55 -1.57 -13.11 -5.68
C ASN A 55 -0.15 -13.66 -5.92
N TYR A 56 0.88 -12.82 -5.93
CA TYR A 56 2.26 -13.28 -6.17
C TYR A 56 2.68 -14.39 -5.19
N PHE A 57 2.14 -14.40 -3.97
CA PHE A 57 2.41 -15.44 -2.99
C PHE A 57 2.03 -16.85 -3.45
N LEU A 58 0.97 -16.98 -4.27
CA LEU A 58 0.59 -18.27 -4.85
C LEU A 58 1.71 -18.84 -5.72
N SER A 59 2.46 -17.99 -6.44
CA SER A 59 3.62 -18.46 -7.20
C SER A 59 4.72 -19.06 -6.31
N GLN A 60 4.84 -18.58 -5.07
CA GLN A 60 5.81 -19.09 -4.09
C GLN A 60 5.35 -20.44 -3.50
N ILE A 61 4.04 -20.63 -3.34
CA ILE A 61 3.46 -21.85 -2.75
C ILE A 61 3.29 -22.95 -3.79
N THR A 62 2.76 -22.65 -4.98
CA THR A 62 2.31 -23.67 -5.93
C THR A 62 3.34 -24.02 -6.99
N LYS A 63 4.48 -23.31 -7.05
CA LYS A 63 5.56 -23.47 -8.06
C LYS A 63 5.08 -23.39 -9.53
N LYS A 64 3.85 -22.94 -9.79
CA LYS A 64 3.29 -22.78 -11.14
C LYS A 64 3.69 -21.43 -11.74
N LYS A 65 4.06 -21.43 -13.03
CA LYS A 65 4.31 -20.19 -13.79
C LYS A 65 2.97 -19.48 -14.09
N LYS A 66 2.77 -18.35 -13.41
CA LYS A 66 1.71 -17.33 -13.61
C LYS A 66 0.25 -17.77 -13.40
N TYR A 67 -0.34 -17.29 -12.31
CA TYR A 67 -1.78 -17.04 -12.23
C TYR A 67 -2.06 -15.69 -12.89
N SER A 68 -2.16 -15.68 -14.22
CA SER A 68 -2.49 -14.46 -14.97
C SER A 68 -3.99 -14.22 -14.89
N SER A 69 -4.46 -13.61 -13.80
CA SER A 69 -5.79 -13.00 -13.78
C SER A 69 -5.63 -11.51 -13.98
N SER A 70 -5.96 -11.03 -15.18
CA SER A 70 -5.89 -9.61 -15.57
C SER A 70 -6.70 -8.71 -14.64
N ASN A 71 -7.76 -9.24 -14.01
CA ASN A 71 -8.66 -8.48 -13.13
C ASN A 71 -8.10 -8.28 -11.71
N GLY A 72 -6.85 -8.71 -11.45
CA GLY A 72 -6.26 -8.77 -10.12
C GLY A 72 -4.98 -7.96 -9.90
N ARG A 73 -4.47 -7.21 -10.88
CA ARG A 73 -3.20 -6.46 -10.75
C ARG A 73 -3.39 -5.11 -10.04
N LEU A 74 -2.38 -4.73 -9.26
CA LEU A 74 -2.22 -3.36 -8.75
C LEU A 74 -1.58 -2.49 -9.83
N THR A 75 -2.07 -1.25 -9.93
CA THR A 75 -1.46 -0.20 -10.73
C THR A 75 -0.19 0.32 -10.06
N ASN A 76 0.61 1.09 -10.80
CA ASN A 76 1.78 1.75 -10.21
C ASN A 76 1.35 2.82 -9.21
N GLU A 77 0.20 3.45 -9.45
CA GLU A 77 -0.43 4.44 -8.59
C GLU A 77 -0.81 3.82 -7.24
N ASP A 78 -1.44 2.64 -7.23
CA ASP A 78 -1.79 1.91 -6.00
C ASP A 78 -0.52 1.61 -5.16
N ILE A 79 0.54 1.14 -5.83
CA ILE A 79 1.81 0.81 -5.19
C ILE A 79 2.49 2.07 -4.65
N ASN A 80 2.49 3.16 -5.43
CA ASN A 80 3.08 4.42 -5.03
C ASN A 80 2.32 5.03 -3.85
N PHE A 81 0.99 4.93 -3.83
CA PHE A 81 0.18 5.35 -2.70
C PHE A 81 0.55 4.58 -1.43
N LEU A 82 0.62 3.25 -1.49
CA LEU A 82 1.03 2.40 -0.38
C LEU A 82 2.43 2.74 0.16
N LYS A 83 3.40 3.02 -0.71
CA LYS A 83 4.77 3.40 -0.32
C LYS A 83 4.82 4.66 0.56
N LEU A 84 3.86 5.58 0.42
CA LEU A 84 3.84 6.81 1.21
C LEU A 84 3.55 6.57 2.70
N PHE A 85 2.79 5.53 3.03
CA PHE A 85 2.52 5.12 4.42
C PHE A 85 3.73 4.40 5.03
N LEU A 86 4.42 3.60 4.22
CA LEU A 86 5.45 2.67 4.68
C LEU A 86 6.87 3.22 4.62
N LYS A 87 7.03 4.55 4.49
CA LYS A 87 8.34 5.18 4.56
C LYS A 87 8.99 4.95 5.92
N LYS A 88 10.30 4.65 5.89
CA LYS A 88 11.07 4.37 7.10
C LYS A 88 11.10 5.57 8.04
N ASN A 89 11.45 6.74 7.51
CA ASN A 89 11.48 8.00 8.24
C ASN A 89 10.04 8.49 8.55
N PRO A 90 9.63 8.60 9.84
CA PRO A 90 8.30 9.07 10.21
C PRO A 90 7.96 10.46 9.67
N ALA A 91 8.94 11.36 9.55
CA ALA A 91 8.75 12.72 9.05
C ALA A 91 8.34 12.75 7.57
N GLU A 92 8.68 11.71 6.81
CA GLU A 92 8.37 11.63 5.39
C GLU A 92 7.05 10.90 5.09
N ARG A 93 6.46 10.24 6.09
CA ARG A 93 5.20 9.49 5.96
C ARG A 93 4.04 10.44 5.73
N LEU A 94 3.07 9.97 4.96
CA LEU A 94 1.80 10.65 4.70
C LEU A 94 1.06 10.97 6.01
N THR A 95 0.45 12.14 6.13
CA THR A 95 -0.54 12.45 7.18
C THR A 95 -1.91 11.88 6.81
N ALA A 96 -2.80 11.80 7.79
CA ALA A 96 -4.19 11.39 7.54
C ALA A 96 -4.91 12.37 6.58
N GLU A 97 -4.66 13.67 6.73
CA GLU A 97 -5.22 14.71 5.87
C GLU A 97 -4.75 14.56 4.42
N GLU A 98 -3.43 14.42 4.20
CA GLU A 98 -2.86 14.22 2.87
C GLU A 98 -3.38 12.94 2.20
N ALA A 99 -3.61 11.87 2.98
CA ALA A 99 -4.18 10.63 2.48
C ALA A 99 -5.62 10.81 1.99
N LEU A 100 -6.44 11.53 2.76
CA LEU A 100 -7.84 11.80 2.41
C LEU A 100 -7.95 12.68 1.17
N VAL A 101 -7.14 13.75 1.06
CA VAL A 101 -7.14 14.64 -0.10
C VAL A 101 -6.77 13.88 -1.37
N ARG A 102 -5.75 13.03 -1.33
CA ARG A 102 -5.34 12.21 -2.48
C ARG A 102 -6.44 11.24 -2.92
N ASN A 103 -7.10 10.58 -1.97
CA ASN A 103 -8.22 9.69 -2.28
C ASN A 103 -9.39 10.46 -2.93
N ALA A 104 -9.75 11.62 -2.36
CA ALA A 104 -10.84 12.45 -2.86
C ALA A 104 -10.60 12.97 -4.29
N ILE A 105 -9.35 13.32 -4.63
CA ILE A 105 -8.99 13.71 -6.00
C ILE A 105 -9.21 12.54 -6.95
N HIS A 106 -8.73 11.34 -6.62
CA HIS A 106 -8.93 10.17 -7.49
C HIS A 106 -10.41 9.82 -7.69
N THR A 107 -11.25 9.94 -6.66
CA THR A 107 -12.70 9.72 -6.78
C THR A 107 -13.38 10.79 -7.62
N ASN A 108 -13.02 12.07 -7.46
CA ASN A 108 -13.62 13.16 -8.26
C ASN A 108 -13.18 13.10 -9.72
N THR A 109 -11.93 12.75 -9.99
CA THR A 109 -11.42 12.62 -11.37
C THR A 109 -12.09 11.42 -12.08
N ALA A 110 -12.30 10.32 -11.36
CA ALA A 110 -13.04 9.17 -11.89
C ALA A 110 -14.52 9.51 -12.19
N ALA A 111 -15.18 10.28 -11.32
CA ALA A 111 -16.57 10.72 -11.53
C ALA A 111 -16.74 11.66 -12.73
N MET A 112 -15.75 12.53 -13.00
CA MET A 112 -15.71 13.41 -14.16
C MET A 112 -15.50 12.65 -15.48
N HIS A 113 -14.69 11.59 -15.47
CA HIS A 113 -14.50 10.74 -16.66
C HIS A 113 -15.73 9.88 -17.01
N THR A 114 -16.62 9.60 -16.05
CA THR A 114 -17.86 8.84 -16.29
C THR A 114 -19.04 9.69 -16.79
N SER A 115 -18.88 11.02 -16.95
CA SER A 115 -19.98 11.95 -17.25
C SER A 115 -20.01 12.53 -18.68
N LEU A 116 -19.42 11.85 -19.69
CA LEU A 116 -19.65 12.08 -21.14
C LEU A 116 -19.54 10.72 -21.88
N PRO A 117 -20.48 10.33 -22.77
CA PRO A 117 -20.97 11.15 -23.88
C PRO A 117 -22.50 11.10 -24.10
N HIS A 118 -23.14 12.28 -24.19
CA HIS A 118 -24.42 12.44 -24.91
C HIS A 118 -24.35 13.74 -25.72
N ALA A 119 -23.53 13.76 -26.77
CA ALA A 119 -23.68 14.70 -27.87
C ALA A 119 -24.26 13.91 -29.05
N ARG A 120 -25.53 14.19 -29.33
CA ARG A 120 -26.38 13.57 -30.34
C ARG A 120 -25.79 13.74 -31.74
N PHE A 121 -25.77 12.65 -32.51
CA PHE A 121 -25.91 12.72 -33.96
C PHE A 121 -27.40 12.84 -34.27
N ASN A 122 -27.77 13.99 -34.84
CA ASN A 122 -28.79 14.25 -35.88
C ASN A 122 -29.26 15.69 -35.77
#